data_AF-A0A511N2K2-F1
#
_entry.id   AF-A0A511N2K2-F1
#
_cell.length_a   1.000
_cell.length_b   1.000
_cell.length_c   1.000
_cell.angle_alpha   90.00
_cell.angle_beta   90.00
_cell.angle_gamma   90.00
#
_symmetry.space_group_name_H-M   'P 1'
#
loop_
_entity.id
_entity.type
_entity.pdbx_description
1 polymer ?
#
loop_
_entity_poly.entity_id
_entity_poly.type
_entity_poly.pdbx_seq_one_letter_code
_entity_poly.pdbx_strand_id
1 'polypeptide(L)'
;MNRWILCAALTLSSAASAQNAPSLVDTYRSVSTLLADVVKNQMTAPNQSVSKLDAAEKQIGALTLESNVIKTGLTAALKNTRVAIVRTPADLGAQVGQVKALLQKAIYDGIFSQIAQNNKVTGIVYAGLLADELKLSGTDRSALQEAINAGNNAAVQKSVEKAYLTRISSALKKANDSKKNVAYQNLAAATNDFTVIQDSPRAGELTFDDFVGALGYLTGGQVSAYQSQLGKINTNLAAFVQAAATP
;
A
#
# COMPACT_ATOMS: atom_id res chain seq x y z
N MET A 1 -39.44 45.57 -39.76
CA MET A 1 -39.91 44.20 -39.48
C MET A 1 -38.89 43.21 -40.04
N ASN A 2 -38.37 42.38 -39.14
CA ASN A 2 -37.41 41.27 -39.21
C ASN A 2 -37.33 40.45 -40.51
N ARG A 3 -36.09 40.04 -40.87
CA ARG A 3 -35.68 38.71 -41.43
C ARG A 3 -34.17 38.71 -41.73
N TRP A 4 -33.31 38.44 -40.74
CA TRP A 4 -32.66 37.14 -40.45
C TRP A 4 -31.84 36.56 -41.62
N ILE A 5 -30.54 36.89 -41.65
CA ILE A 5 -29.49 36.17 -42.38
C ILE A 5 -28.89 35.14 -41.42
N LEU A 6 -29.08 33.85 -41.71
CA LEU A 6 -28.53 32.74 -40.95
C LEU A 6 -27.13 32.40 -41.49
N CYS A 7 -26.08 32.88 -40.82
CA CYS A 7 -24.72 32.34 -40.98
C CYS A 7 -24.50 31.26 -39.91
N ALA A 8 -24.75 30.00 -40.25
CA ALA A 8 -24.40 28.87 -39.40
C ALA A 8 -22.99 28.36 -39.76
N ALA A 9 -21.97 29.03 -39.23
CA ALA A 9 -20.62 28.47 -39.14
C ALA A 9 -20.54 27.64 -37.85
N LEU A 10 -20.93 26.37 -37.93
CA LEU A 10 -20.67 25.39 -36.88
C LEU A 10 -19.23 24.92 -37.01
N THR A 11 -18.31 25.65 -36.36
CA THR A 11 -17.02 25.11 -35.98
C THR A 11 -17.25 24.10 -34.85
N LEU A 12 -17.43 22.83 -35.24
CA LEU A 12 -17.26 21.70 -34.33
C LEU A 12 -15.78 21.62 -33.96
N SER A 13 -15.41 22.38 -32.93
CA SER A 13 -14.11 22.29 -32.29
C SER A 13 -13.96 20.87 -31.72
N SER A 14 -13.01 20.17 -32.31
CA SER A 14 -12.43 18.90 -31.86
C SER A 14 -12.42 18.76 -30.34
N ALA A 15 -13.24 17.83 -29.83
CA ALA A 15 -12.99 17.21 -28.54
C ALA A 15 -11.64 16.49 -28.63
N ALA A 16 -10.58 17.16 -28.18
CA ALA A 16 -9.34 16.50 -27.86
C ALA A 16 -9.66 15.44 -26.81
N SER A 17 -9.52 14.18 -27.17
CA SER A 17 -9.53 13.06 -26.25
C SER A 17 -8.44 13.31 -25.22
N ALA A 18 -8.84 13.77 -24.02
CA ALA A 18 -8.01 13.67 -22.84
C ALA A 18 -7.68 12.19 -22.70
N GLN A 19 -6.45 11.79 -23.05
CA GLN A 19 -5.92 10.49 -22.68
C GLN A 19 -6.03 10.42 -21.16
N ASN A 20 -6.98 9.63 -20.67
CA ASN A 20 -7.21 9.42 -19.24
C ASN A 20 -5.87 9.04 -18.61
N ALA A 21 -5.33 9.93 -17.77
CA ALA A 21 -4.17 9.58 -16.96
C ALA A 21 -4.51 8.29 -16.18
N PRO A 22 -3.60 7.32 -16.10
CA PRO A 22 -3.89 6.05 -15.44
C PRO A 22 -4.29 6.31 -13.99
N SER A 23 -5.39 5.72 -13.54
CA SER A 23 -5.83 5.88 -12.16
C SER A 23 -4.83 5.21 -11.21
N LEU A 24 -4.79 5.68 -9.96
CA LEU A 24 -3.96 5.07 -8.92
C LEU A 24 -4.28 3.58 -8.72
N VAL A 25 -5.57 3.21 -8.84
CA VAL A 25 -6.04 1.82 -8.70
C VAL A 25 -5.59 0.94 -9.86
N ASP A 26 -5.69 1.43 -11.10
CA ASP A 26 -5.25 0.67 -12.28
C ASP A 26 -3.73 0.47 -12.27
N THR A 27 -3.00 1.52 -11.89
CA THR A 27 -1.55 1.44 -11.73
C THR A 27 -1.17 0.47 -10.64
N TYR A 28 -1.83 0.51 -9.48
CA TYR A 28 -1.58 -0.45 -8.40
C TYR A 28 -1.76 -1.90 -8.87
N ARG A 29 -2.85 -2.20 -9.59
CA ARG A 29 -3.12 -3.56 -10.10
C ARG A 29 -2.06 -4.00 -11.09
N SER A 30 -1.75 -3.15 -12.09
CA SER A 30 -0.76 -3.47 -13.13
C SER A 30 0.64 -3.64 -12.54
N VAL A 31 1.08 -2.72 -11.69
CA VAL A 31 2.36 -2.79 -10.97
C VAL A 31 2.42 -4.03 -10.08
N SER A 32 1.35 -4.36 -9.35
CA SER A 32 1.32 -5.55 -8.51
C SER A 32 1.53 -6.83 -9.31
N THR A 33 0.94 -6.93 -10.51
CA THR A 33 1.20 -8.06 -11.43
C THR A 33 2.64 -8.07 -11.92
N LEU A 34 3.18 -6.92 -12.35
CA LEU A 34 4.56 -6.81 -12.81
C LEU A 34 5.55 -7.22 -11.72
N LEU A 35 5.35 -6.76 -10.48
CA LEU A 35 6.24 -7.09 -9.37
C LEU A 35 6.11 -8.57 -8.94
N ALA A 36 4.93 -9.18 -9.08
CA ALA A 36 4.79 -10.62 -8.90
C ALA A 36 5.59 -11.41 -9.96
N ASP A 37 5.58 -10.95 -11.22
CA ASP A 37 6.42 -11.51 -12.28
C ASP A 37 7.92 -11.33 -11.97
N VAL A 38 8.33 -10.19 -11.38
CA VAL A 38 9.73 -9.95 -10.95
C VAL A 38 10.21 -11.06 -10.01
N VAL A 39 9.42 -11.37 -8.97
CA VAL A 39 9.76 -12.43 -8.00
C VAL A 39 9.75 -13.81 -8.66
N LYS A 40 8.73 -14.11 -9.47
CA LYS A 40 8.58 -15.40 -10.14
C LYS A 40 9.75 -15.72 -11.09
N ASN A 41 10.22 -14.71 -11.82
CA ASN A 41 11.24 -14.86 -12.85
C ASN A 41 12.67 -14.72 -12.32
N GLN A 42 12.86 -14.39 -11.03
CA GLN A 42 14.18 -14.05 -10.48
C GLN A 42 15.26 -15.08 -10.81
N MET A 43 14.97 -16.36 -10.59
CA MET A 43 15.96 -17.45 -10.73
C MET A 43 16.01 -18.04 -12.15
N THR A 44 14.93 -17.90 -12.93
CA THR A 44 14.77 -18.57 -14.23
C THR A 44 15.00 -17.63 -15.42
N ALA A 45 14.69 -16.35 -15.26
CA ALA A 45 14.78 -15.34 -16.31
C ALA A 45 15.07 -13.94 -15.71
N PRO A 46 16.28 -13.72 -15.15
CA PRO A 46 16.61 -12.47 -14.44
C PRO A 46 16.50 -11.22 -15.32
N ASN A 47 16.81 -11.32 -16.61
CA ASN A 47 16.62 -10.22 -17.56
C ASN A 47 15.12 -9.85 -17.71
N GLN A 48 14.22 -10.83 -17.64
CA GLN A 48 12.79 -10.55 -17.64
C GLN A 48 12.36 -9.90 -16.33
N SER A 49 12.91 -10.31 -15.17
CA SER A 49 12.66 -9.62 -13.90
C SER A 49 13.08 -8.15 -13.95
N VAL A 50 14.25 -7.84 -14.50
CA VAL A 50 14.69 -6.43 -14.66
C VAL A 50 13.74 -5.66 -15.57
N SER A 51 13.38 -6.21 -16.73
CA SER A 51 12.45 -5.57 -17.67
C SER A 51 11.07 -5.30 -17.05
N LYS A 52 10.56 -6.24 -16.24
CA LYS A 52 9.28 -6.08 -15.52
C LYS A 52 9.37 -5.00 -14.44
N LEU A 53 10.51 -4.91 -13.74
CA LEU A 53 10.76 -3.84 -12.78
C LEU A 53 10.85 -2.47 -13.47
N ASP A 54 11.53 -2.36 -14.62
CA ASP A 54 11.59 -1.12 -15.41
C ASP A 54 10.19 -0.66 -15.87
N ALA A 55 9.34 -1.62 -16.27
CA ALA A 55 7.95 -1.33 -16.64
C ALA A 55 7.13 -0.82 -15.43
N ALA A 56 7.32 -1.42 -14.25
CA ALA A 56 6.67 -0.98 -13.02
C ALA A 56 7.14 0.42 -12.60
N GLU A 57 8.44 0.69 -12.68
CA GLU A 57 9.05 1.99 -12.41
C GLU A 57 8.49 3.07 -13.35
N LYS A 58 8.35 2.77 -14.65
CA LYS A 58 7.73 3.69 -15.62
C LYS A 58 6.28 4.02 -15.28
N GLN A 59 5.47 3.02 -14.90
CA GLN A 59 4.07 3.25 -14.53
C GLN A 59 3.96 4.09 -13.25
N ILE A 60 4.77 3.79 -12.23
CA ILE A 60 4.82 4.58 -11.00
C ILE A 60 5.28 6.02 -11.28
N GLY A 61 6.27 6.20 -12.17
CA GLY A 61 6.78 7.53 -12.55
C GLY A 61 5.74 8.39 -13.28
N ALA A 62 4.75 7.78 -13.91
CA ALA A 62 3.63 8.47 -14.56
C ALA A 62 2.49 8.84 -13.59
N LEU A 63 2.50 8.33 -12.35
CA LEU A 63 1.50 8.68 -11.35
C LEU A 63 1.71 10.10 -10.83
N THR A 64 0.60 10.81 -10.69
CA THR A 64 0.54 12.03 -9.87
C THR A 64 0.16 11.62 -8.46
N LEU A 65 1.11 11.70 -7.54
CA LEU A 65 0.90 11.41 -6.12
C LEU A 65 0.86 12.72 -5.33
N GLU A 66 -0.08 12.84 -4.40
CA GLU A 66 -0.19 14.01 -3.52
C GLU A 66 1.00 14.10 -2.55
N SER A 67 1.50 12.96 -2.06
CA SER A 67 2.60 12.90 -1.08
C SER A 67 3.97 12.73 -1.73
N ASN A 68 4.83 13.75 -1.57
CA ASN A 68 6.25 13.68 -1.95
C ASN A 68 7.04 12.64 -1.15
N VAL A 69 6.63 12.37 0.09
CA VAL A 69 7.25 11.35 0.95
C VAL A 69 7.02 9.96 0.36
N ILE A 70 5.77 9.65 -0.04
CA ILE A 70 5.44 8.38 -0.69
C ILE A 70 6.19 8.24 -2.02
N LYS A 71 6.23 9.31 -2.83
CA LYS A 71 6.97 9.30 -4.10
C LYS A 71 8.46 8.98 -3.88
N THR A 72 9.09 9.63 -2.92
CA THR A 72 10.50 9.38 -2.56
C THR A 72 10.70 7.95 -2.06
N GLY A 73 9.81 7.47 -1.19
CA GLY A 73 9.81 6.10 -0.70
C GLY A 73 9.68 5.06 -1.82
N LEU A 74 8.80 5.30 -2.81
CA LEU A 74 8.62 4.41 -3.96
C LEU A 74 9.89 4.34 -4.82
N THR A 75 10.52 5.48 -5.11
CA THR A 75 11.80 5.52 -5.84
C THR A 75 12.88 4.74 -5.08
N ALA A 76 12.99 4.92 -3.76
CA ALA A 76 13.94 4.18 -2.95
C ALA A 76 13.64 2.66 -2.93
N ALA A 77 12.38 2.27 -2.75
CA ALA A 77 11.96 0.87 -2.74
C ALA A 77 12.18 0.18 -4.09
N LEU A 78 11.94 0.86 -5.22
CA LEU A 78 12.23 0.35 -6.56
C LEU A 78 13.74 0.15 -6.76
N LYS A 79 14.57 1.11 -6.33
CA LYS A 79 16.04 0.97 -6.36
C LYS A 79 16.51 -0.23 -5.53
N ASN A 80 15.95 -0.40 -4.32
CA ASN A 80 16.28 -1.55 -3.47
C ASN A 80 15.80 -2.87 -4.10
N THR A 81 14.63 -2.88 -4.73
CA THR A 81 14.11 -4.04 -5.47
C THR A 81 15.08 -4.43 -6.60
N ARG A 82 15.61 -3.46 -7.35
CA ARG A 82 16.60 -3.70 -8.40
C ARG A 82 17.86 -4.38 -7.85
N VAL A 83 18.35 -3.92 -6.71
CA VAL A 83 19.50 -4.54 -6.02
C VAL A 83 19.15 -5.95 -5.50
N ALA A 84 17.93 -6.15 -5.00
CA ALA A 84 17.49 -7.42 -4.43
C ALA A 84 17.27 -8.53 -5.47
N ILE A 85 17.06 -8.20 -6.76
CA ILE A 85 16.92 -9.19 -7.85
C ILE A 85 18.09 -10.17 -7.86
N VAL A 86 19.32 -9.68 -7.66
CA VAL A 86 20.52 -10.52 -7.68
C VAL A 86 20.90 -11.11 -6.33
N ARG A 87 20.05 -10.91 -5.30
CA ARG A 87 20.27 -11.42 -3.94
C ARG A 87 19.43 -12.65 -3.67
N THR A 88 18.63 -12.63 -2.60
CA THR A 88 17.81 -13.76 -2.18
C THR A 88 16.35 -13.52 -2.55
N PRO A 89 15.55 -14.59 -2.78
CA PRO A 89 14.11 -14.45 -2.97
C PRO A 89 13.38 -13.79 -1.79
N ALA A 90 13.90 -13.98 -0.58
CA ALA A 90 13.33 -13.36 0.62
C ALA A 90 13.54 -11.84 0.63
N ASP A 91 14.74 -11.35 0.31
CA ASP A 91 15.03 -9.91 0.20
C ASP A 91 14.22 -9.30 -0.94
N LEU A 92 14.19 -9.95 -2.12
CA LEU A 92 13.40 -9.46 -3.25
C LEU A 92 11.90 -9.36 -2.91
N GLY A 93 11.33 -10.39 -2.27
CA GLY A 93 9.94 -10.38 -1.83
C GLY A 93 9.65 -9.26 -0.81
N ALA A 94 10.57 -8.98 0.10
CA ALA A 94 10.44 -7.88 1.05
C ALA A 94 10.41 -6.52 0.35
N GLN A 95 11.35 -6.26 -0.58
CA GLN A 95 11.41 -4.98 -1.31
C GLN A 95 10.20 -4.78 -2.23
N VAL A 96 9.77 -5.83 -2.94
CA VAL A 96 8.52 -5.80 -3.73
C VAL A 96 7.31 -5.50 -2.83
N GLY A 97 7.25 -6.13 -1.66
CA GLY A 97 6.21 -5.86 -0.68
C GLY A 97 6.18 -4.40 -0.22
N GLN A 98 7.34 -3.78 -0.04
CA GLN A 98 7.44 -2.36 0.35
C GLN A 98 6.89 -1.44 -0.76
N VAL A 99 7.20 -1.71 -2.03
CA VAL A 99 6.62 -0.96 -3.16
C VAL A 99 5.09 -1.04 -3.14
N LYS A 100 4.55 -2.26 -2.97
CA LYS A 100 3.09 -2.47 -2.86
C LYS A 100 2.50 -1.72 -1.66
N ALA A 101 3.13 -1.79 -0.50
CA ALA A 101 2.67 -1.12 0.72
C ALA A 101 2.60 0.40 0.55
N LEU A 102 3.61 1.01 -0.09
CA LEU A 102 3.61 2.45 -0.36
C LEU A 102 2.51 2.88 -1.33
N LEU A 103 2.20 2.06 -2.33
CA LEU A 103 1.04 2.31 -3.20
C LEU A 103 -0.28 2.14 -2.42
N GLN A 104 -0.40 1.12 -1.57
CA GLN A 104 -1.56 0.95 -0.69
C GLN A 104 -1.71 2.13 0.28
N LYS A 105 -0.60 2.66 0.80
CA LYS A 105 -0.58 3.89 1.61
C LYS A 105 -1.12 5.08 0.82
N ALA A 106 -0.68 5.28 -0.43
CA ALA A 106 -1.23 6.33 -1.28
C ALA A 106 -2.74 6.18 -1.52
N ILE A 107 -3.22 4.95 -1.72
CA ILE A 107 -4.64 4.65 -1.87
C ILE A 107 -5.40 4.96 -0.57
N TYR A 108 -4.86 4.53 0.57
CA TYR A 108 -5.42 4.73 1.89
C TYR A 108 -5.56 6.23 2.22
N ASP A 109 -4.48 7.00 2.06
CA ASP A 109 -4.51 8.46 2.26
C ASP A 109 -5.45 9.12 1.27
N GLY A 110 -5.45 8.64 0.02
CA GLY A 110 -6.34 9.09 -1.04
C GLY A 110 -7.82 8.95 -0.69
N ILE A 111 -8.24 7.92 0.07
CA ILE A 111 -9.64 7.78 0.52
C ILE A 111 -10.08 9.04 1.28
N PHE A 112 -9.25 9.52 2.21
CA PHE A 112 -9.57 10.70 3.01
C PHE A 112 -9.51 11.99 2.20
N SER A 113 -8.55 12.12 1.28
CA SER A 113 -8.52 13.23 0.32
C SER A 113 -9.80 13.28 -0.52
N GLN A 114 -10.28 12.13 -1.02
CA GLN A 114 -11.52 12.07 -1.81
C GLN A 114 -12.77 12.37 -0.98
N ILE A 115 -12.84 11.93 0.28
CA ILE A 115 -13.93 12.30 1.19
C ILE A 115 -13.95 13.82 1.42
N ALA A 116 -12.78 14.43 1.67
CA ALA A 116 -12.66 15.88 1.87
C ALA A 116 -13.08 16.67 0.63
N GLN A 117 -12.87 16.13 -0.58
CA GLN A 117 -13.31 16.71 -1.85
C GLN A 117 -14.78 16.38 -2.21
N ASN A 118 -15.53 15.71 -1.31
CA ASN A 118 -16.87 15.20 -1.56
C ASN A 118 -16.97 14.26 -2.78
N ASN A 119 -15.87 13.65 -3.20
CA ASN A 119 -15.80 12.69 -4.30
C ASN A 119 -15.95 11.26 -3.79
N LYS A 120 -17.15 10.91 -3.33
CA LYS A 120 -17.46 9.62 -2.70
C LYS A 120 -17.25 8.43 -3.65
N VAL A 121 -17.49 8.62 -4.95
CA VAL A 121 -17.33 7.55 -5.95
C VAL A 121 -15.88 7.08 -6.02
N THR A 122 -14.93 8.01 -6.17
CA THR A 122 -13.50 7.65 -6.20
C THR A 122 -13.02 7.11 -4.85
N GLY A 123 -13.50 7.67 -3.73
CA GLY A 123 -13.22 7.14 -2.39
C GLY A 123 -13.66 5.67 -2.21
N ILE A 124 -14.86 5.31 -2.69
CA ILE A 124 -15.37 3.93 -2.69
C ILE A 124 -14.52 3.02 -3.58
N VAL A 125 -14.07 3.49 -4.75
CA VAL A 125 -13.19 2.72 -5.63
C VAL A 125 -11.86 2.41 -4.95
N TYR A 126 -11.27 3.38 -4.25
CA TYR A 126 -10.02 3.19 -3.50
C TYR A 126 -10.20 2.22 -2.33
N ALA A 127 -11.28 2.39 -1.57
CA ALA A 127 -11.63 1.49 -0.47
C ALA A 127 -11.94 0.07 -0.94
N GLY A 128 -12.60 -0.08 -2.09
CA GLY A 128 -12.88 -1.38 -2.71
C GLY A 128 -11.60 -2.13 -3.06
N LEU A 129 -10.60 -1.45 -3.61
CA LEU A 129 -9.30 -2.06 -3.88
C LEU A 129 -8.62 -2.56 -2.60
N LEU A 130 -8.58 -1.74 -1.54
CA LEU A 130 -8.01 -2.18 -0.27
C LEU A 130 -8.82 -3.33 0.34
N ALA A 131 -10.14 -3.30 0.23
CA ALA A 131 -11.00 -4.37 0.72
C ALA A 131 -10.77 -5.71 0.01
N ASP A 132 -10.42 -5.69 -1.28
CA ASP A 132 -10.00 -6.87 -2.04
C ASP A 132 -8.65 -7.40 -1.54
N GLU A 133 -7.66 -6.53 -1.40
CA GLU A 133 -6.32 -6.89 -0.90
C GLU A 133 -6.33 -7.41 0.54
N LEU A 134 -7.21 -6.86 1.37
CA LEU A 134 -7.40 -7.25 2.76
C LEU A 134 -8.38 -8.43 2.91
N LYS A 135 -9.00 -8.88 1.82
CA LYS A 135 -10.01 -9.96 1.79
C LYS A 135 -11.14 -9.72 2.80
N LEU A 136 -11.63 -8.48 2.86
CA LEU A 136 -12.74 -8.12 3.75
C LEU A 136 -14.00 -8.90 3.39
N SER A 137 -14.77 -9.27 4.42
CA SER A 137 -16.09 -9.89 4.26
C SER A 137 -17.06 -8.95 3.54
N GLY A 138 -18.15 -9.49 2.98
CA GLY A 138 -19.21 -8.67 2.39
C GLY A 138 -19.78 -7.65 3.38
N THR A 139 -19.97 -8.04 4.63
CA THR A 139 -20.46 -7.16 5.70
C THR A 139 -19.48 -6.03 6.01
N ASP A 140 -18.19 -6.33 6.17
CA ASP A 140 -17.17 -5.31 6.46
C ASP A 140 -16.99 -4.35 5.28
N ARG A 141 -17.13 -4.84 4.04
CA ARG A 141 -17.13 -4.02 2.83
C ARG A 141 -18.29 -3.04 2.81
N SER A 142 -19.51 -3.50 3.10
CA SER A 142 -20.70 -2.64 3.14
C SER A 142 -20.55 -1.56 4.22
N ALA A 143 -20.11 -1.94 5.43
CA ALA A 143 -19.88 -0.97 6.51
C ALA A 143 -18.83 0.09 6.14
N LEU A 144 -17.75 -0.30 5.45
CA LEU A 144 -16.74 0.63 4.94
C LEU A 144 -17.33 1.60 3.90
N GLN A 145 -18.14 1.11 2.97
CA GLN A 145 -18.81 1.94 1.97
C GLN A 145 -19.80 2.92 2.61
N GLU A 146 -20.59 2.45 3.58
CA GLU A 146 -21.52 3.29 4.35
C GLU A 146 -20.78 4.41 5.09
N ALA A 147 -19.65 4.10 5.73
CA ALA A 147 -18.81 5.09 6.40
C ALA A 147 -18.28 6.16 5.42
N ILE A 148 -17.85 5.78 4.22
CA ILE A 148 -17.42 6.72 3.17
C ILE A 148 -18.59 7.58 2.70
N ASN A 149 -19.76 6.98 2.48
CA ASN A 149 -20.96 7.69 2.06
C ASN A 149 -21.42 8.71 3.12
N ALA A 150 -21.26 8.38 4.40
CA ALA A 150 -21.54 9.26 5.52
C ALA A 150 -20.45 10.32 5.75
N GLY A 151 -19.31 10.26 5.05
CA GLY A 151 -18.15 11.13 5.31
C GLY A 151 -17.52 10.90 6.69
N ASN A 152 -17.72 9.72 7.28
CA ASN A 152 -17.24 9.39 8.61
C ASN A 152 -15.79 8.88 8.55
N ASN A 153 -14.84 9.81 8.52
CA ASN A 153 -13.40 9.51 8.45
C ASN A 153 -12.95 8.56 9.58
N ALA A 154 -13.43 8.75 10.81
CA ALA A 154 -13.04 7.91 11.94
C ALA A 154 -13.47 6.45 11.74
N ALA A 155 -14.70 6.21 11.25
CA ALA A 155 -15.19 4.87 10.96
C ALA A 155 -14.46 4.21 9.78
N VAL A 156 -14.16 4.98 8.72
CA VAL A 156 -13.33 4.50 7.59
C VAL A 156 -11.96 4.07 8.08
N GLN A 157 -11.30 4.93 8.84
CA GLN A 157 -9.95 4.70 9.37
C GLN A 157 -9.92 3.43 10.23
N LYS A 158 -10.86 3.30 11.16
CA LYS A 158 -10.97 2.16 12.08
C LYS A 158 -11.19 0.83 11.35
N SER A 159 -12.06 0.83 10.34
CA SER A 159 -12.35 -0.38 9.54
C SER A 159 -11.12 -0.88 8.79
N VAL A 160 -10.38 0.03 8.15
CA VAL A 160 -9.16 -0.34 7.42
C VAL A 160 -8.03 -0.74 8.38
N GLU A 161 -7.83 0.00 9.47
CA GLU A 161 -6.84 -0.33 10.50
C GLU A 161 -7.06 -1.71 11.09
N LYS A 162 -8.28 -2.05 11.50
CA LYS A 162 -8.60 -3.38 12.07
C LYS A 162 -8.17 -4.52 11.16
N ALA A 163 -8.35 -4.36 9.85
CA ALA A 163 -7.97 -5.36 8.86
C ALA A 163 -6.45 -5.49 8.70
N TYR A 164 -5.73 -4.36 8.62
CA TYR A 164 -4.25 -4.37 8.61
C TYR A 164 -3.68 -4.94 9.91
N LEU A 165 -4.20 -4.53 11.07
CA LEU A 165 -3.78 -5.03 12.39
C LEU A 165 -3.94 -6.54 12.51
N THR A 166 -4.99 -7.12 11.91
CA THR A 166 -5.18 -8.57 11.84
C THR A 166 -4.07 -9.25 11.04
N ARG A 167 -3.69 -8.68 9.89
CA ARG A 167 -2.58 -9.19 9.06
C ARG A 167 -1.23 -9.05 9.75
N ILE A 168 -0.95 -7.88 10.34
CA ILE A 168 0.29 -7.61 11.10
C ILE A 168 0.40 -8.62 12.25
N SER A 169 -0.67 -8.82 13.02
CA SER A 169 -0.69 -9.79 14.13
C SER A 169 -0.40 -11.22 13.65
N SER A 170 -0.96 -11.62 12.50
CA SER A 170 -0.71 -12.94 11.89
C SER A 170 0.74 -13.09 11.45
N ALA A 171 1.29 -12.04 10.83
CA ALA A 171 2.67 -12.02 10.37
C ALA A 171 3.66 -12.05 11.54
N LEU A 172 3.47 -11.24 12.59
CA LEU A 172 4.35 -11.25 13.76
C LEU A 172 4.36 -12.57 14.52
N LYS A 173 3.23 -13.29 14.58
CA LYS A 173 3.21 -14.67 15.14
C LYS A 173 4.16 -15.59 14.38
N LYS A 174 4.19 -15.48 13.05
CA LYS A 174 5.11 -16.25 12.19
C LYS A 174 6.54 -15.70 12.20
N ALA A 175 6.73 -14.43 12.57
CA ALA A 175 8.04 -13.83 12.72
C ALA A 175 8.84 -14.44 13.90
N ASN A 176 8.17 -15.10 14.84
CA ASN A 176 8.80 -15.82 15.95
C ASN A 176 9.36 -17.22 15.57
N ASP A 177 9.35 -17.58 14.28
CA ASP A 177 9.88 -18.86 13.80
C ASP A 177 11.41 -18.93 14.00
N SER A 178 11.93 -20.12 14.36
CA SER A 178 13.37 -20.34 14.55
C SER A 178 14.16 -20.28 13.24
N LYS A 179 13.51 -20.50 12.10
CA LYS A 179 14.09 -20.36 10.77
C LYS A 179 14.18 -18.87 10.41
N LYS A 180 15.39 -18.33 10.41
CA LYS A 180 15.69 -16.91 10.10
C LYS A 180 14.99 -16.38 8.83
N ASN A 181 14.94 -17.17 7.76
CA ASN A 181 14.27 -16.74 6.52
C ASN A 181 12.75 -16.58 6.68
N VAL A 182 12.11 -17.47 7.45
CA VAL A 182 10.66 -17.38 7.74
C VAL A 182 10.41 -16.18 8.65
N ALA A 183 11.22 -16.00 9.68
CA ALA A 183 11.15 -14.85 10.57
C ALA A 183 11.27 -13.52 9.78
N TYR A 184 12.27 -13.44 8.90
CA TYR A 184 12.55 -12.25 8.10
C TYR A 184 11.40 -11.92 7.15
N GLN A 185 10.90 -12.90 6.40
CA GLN A 185 9.80 -12.69 5.46
C GLN A 185 8.54 -12.18 6.16
N ASN A 186 8.20 -12.76 7.32
CA ASN A 186 7.00 -12.37 8.04
C ASN A 186 7.16 -11.04 8.78
N LEU A 187 8.34 -10.73 9.31
CA LEU A 187 8.61 -9.41 9.87
C LEU A 187 8.59 -8.32 8.80
N ALA A 188 9.16 -8.58 7.62
CA ALA A 188 9.07 -7.67 6.48
C ALA A 188 7.61 -7.48 6.03
N ALA A 189 6.81 -8.55 5.98
CA ALA A 189 5.38 -8.45 5.68
C ALA A 189 4.63 -7.60 6.72
N ALA A 190 4.92 -7.78 8.02
CA ALA A 190 4.34 -6.96 9.08
C ALA A 190 4.74 -5.48 8.96
N THR A 191 6.00 -5.21 8.61
CA THR A 191 6.54 -3.85 8.39
C THR A 191 5.83 -3.17 7.21
N ASN A 192 5.65 -3.91 6.11
CA ASN A 192 4.94 -3.46 4.91
C ASN A 192 3.48 -3.11 5.25
N ASP A 193 2.77 -3.99 5.95
CA ASP A 193 1.39 -3.74 6.36
C ASP A 193 1.28 -2.55 7.34
N PHE A 194 2.23 -2.41 8.27
CA PHE A 194 2.27 -1.28 9.20
C PHE A 194 2.52 0.06 8.50
N THR A 195 3.34 0.08 7.43
CA THR A 195 3.59 1.29 6.61
C THR A 195 2.31 1.98 6.17
N VAL A 196 1.25 1.20 5.89
CA VAL A 196 -0.04 1.74 5.43
C VAL A 196 -0.77 2.52 6.53
N ILE A 197 -0.67 2.04 7.77
CA ILE A 197 -1.45 2.55 8.92
C ILE A 197 -0.59 3.26 9.98
N GLN A 198 0.70 3.48 9.71
CA GLN A 198 1.66 4.02 10.67
C GLN A 198 1.31 5.41 11.21
N ASP A 199 0.59 6.21 10.43
CA ASP A 199 0.17 7.58 10.82
C ASP A 199 -1.09 7.60 11.69
N SER A 200 -1.60 6.42 12.10
CA SER A 200 -2.77 6.35 12.94
C SER A 200 -2.49 6.98 14.32
N PRO A 201 -3.36 7.88 14.81
CA PRO A 201 -3.23 8.39 16.17
C PRO A 201 -3.44 7.29 17.22
N ARG A 202 -4.02 6.15 16.85
CA ARG A 202 -4.21 4.98 17.71
C ARG A 202 -2.98 4.07 17.79
N ALA A 203 -1.95 4.31 16.97
CA ALA A 203 -0.71 3.51 16.99
C ALA A 203 0.05 3.64 18.33
N GLY A 204 -0.14 4.75 19.04
CA GLY A 204 0.47 4.99 20.34
C GLY A 204 2.00 4.94 20.25
N GLU A 205 2.60 3.99 20.98
CA GLU A 205 4.05 3.80 21.01
C GLU A 205 4.58 2.85 19.92
N LEU A 206 3.73 2.28 19.06
CA LEU A 206 4.20 1.44 17.97
C LEU A 206 4.74 2.32 16.83
N THR A 207 6.02 2.19 16.52
CA THR A 207 6.68 3.00 15.50
C THR A 207 7.22 2.15 14.35
N PHE A 208 7.47 2.78 13.19
CA PHE A 208 8.12 2.10 12.06
C PHE A 208 9.55 1.67 12.42
N ASP A 209 10.26 2.48 13.21
CA ASP A 209 11.62 2.19 13.67
C ASP A 209 11.70 0.93 14.54
N ASP A 210 10.63 0.57 15.25
CA ASP A 210 10.59 -0.68 16.00
C ASP A 210 10.74 -1.90 15.08
N PHE A 211 10.07 -1.88 13.92
CA PHE A 211 10.16 -2.95 12.91
C PHE A 211 11.51 -2.95 12.22
N VAL A 212 12.04 -1.79 11.86
CA VAL A 212 13.37 -1.65 11.25
C VAL A 212 14.46 -2.15 12.20
N GLY A 213 14.39 -1.80 13.49
CA GLY A 213 15.29 -2.29 14.52
C GLY A 213 15.23 -3.81 14.65
N ALA A 214 14.02 -4.39 14.67
CA ALA A 214 13.85 -5.84 14.71
C ALA A 214 14.46 -6.54 13.49
N LEU A 215 14.27 -6.00 12.28
CA LEU A 215 14.89 -6.51 11.05
C LEU A 215 16.42 -6.41 11.12
N GLY A 216 16.95 -5.32 11.67
CA GLY A 216 18.39 -5.13 11.92
C GLY A 216 18.96 -6.19 12.85
N TYR A 217 18.34 -6.42 14.01
CA TYR A 217 18.78 -7.47 14.94
C TYR A 217 18.69 -8.87 14.33
N LEU A 218 17.61 -9.18 13.62
CA LEU A 218 17.42 -10.47 12.97
C LEU A 218 18.50 -10.72 11.91
N THR A 219 18.74 -9.75 11.03
CA THR A 219 19.74 -9.86 9.95
C THR A 219 21.16 -9.90 10.51
N GLY A 220 21.45 -9.14 11.57
CA GLY A 220 22.71 -9.16 12.30
C GLY A 220 22.94 -10.40 13.18
N GLY A 221 21.97 -11.30 13.31
CA GLY A 221 22.09 -12.52 14.11
C GLY A 221 22.01 -12.30 15.62
N GLN A 222 21.52 -11.14 16.07
CA GLN A 222 21.39 -10.77 17.47
C GLN A 222 20.08 -11.31 18.05
N VAL A 223 20.02 -12.62 18.29
CA VAL A 223 18.78 -13.35 18.62
C VAL A 223 18.06 -12.77 19.84
N SER A 224 18.77 -12.48 20.95
CA SER A 224 18.15 -11.96 22.16
C SER A 224 17.60 -10.54 21.98
N ALA A 225 18.32 -9.67 21.26
CA ALA A 225 17.85 -8.32 20.94
C ALA A 225 16.64 -8.38 20.00
N TYR A 226 16.65 -9.28 19.02
CA TYR A 226 15.52 -9.53 18.13
C TYR A 226 14.28 -9.97 18.91
N GLN A 227 14.39 -10.95 19.80
CA GLN A 227 13.26 -11.44 20.60
C GLN A 227 12.71 -10.37 21.54
N SER A 228 13.59 -9.58 22.18
CA SER A 228 13.17 -8.46 23.02
C SER A 228 12.40 -7.41 22.22
N GLN A 229 12.93 -7.00 21.06
CA GLN A 229 12.27 -6.03 20.18
C GLN A 229 10.94 -6.57 19.64
N LEU A 230 10.89 -7.85 19.23
CA LEU A 230 9.65 -8.49 18.79
C LEU A 230 8.61 -8.54 19.92
N GLY A 231 9.03 -8.77 21.17
CA GLY A 231 8.17 -8.66 22.35
C GLY A 231 7.58 -7.26 22.51
N LYS A 232 8.40 -6.21 22.40
CA LYS A 232 7.95 -4.81 22.43
C LYS A 232 6.93 -4.51 21.34
N ILE A 233 7.21 -4.91 20.09
CA ILE A 233 6.29 -4.73 18.96
C ILE A 233 4.95 -5.40 19.24
N ASN A 234 4.95 -6.64 19.73
CA ASN A 234 3.71 -7.37 20.01
C ASN A 234 2.88 -6.69 21.12
N THR A 235 3.52 -6.18 22.18
CA THR A 235 2.84 -5.43 23.24
C THR A 235 2.20 -4.16 22.70
N ASN A 236 2.95 -3.35 21.94
CA ASN A 236 2.46 -2.09 21.41
C ASN A 236 1.39 -2.30 20.33
N LEU A 237 1.51 -3.36 19.53
CA LEU A 237 0.48 -3.76 18.57
C LEU A 237 -0.82 -4.18 19.28
N ALA A 238 -0.73 -4.91 20.39
CA ALA A 238 -1.91 -5.28 21.18
C ALA A 238 -2.64 -4.03 21.73
N ALA A 239 -1.90 -3.03 22.18
CA ALA A 239 -2.46 -1.74 22.60
C ALA A 239 -3.16 -1.02 21.44
N PHE A 240 -2.55 -1.00 20.24
CA PHE A 240 -3.17 -0.44 19.05
C PHE A 240 -4.45 -1.21 18.65
N VAL A 241 -4.44 -2.54 18.68
CA VAL A 241 -5.65 -3.37 18.44
C VAL A 241 -6.77 -3.01 19.41
N GLN A 242 -6.47 -2.82 20.69
CA GLN A 242 -7.47 -2.41 21.68
C GLN A 242 -8.01 -1.00 21.41
N ALA A 243 -7.12 -0.03 21.12
CA ALA A 243 -7.51 1.34 20.78
C ALA A 243 -8.38 1.40 19.50
N ALA A 244 -8.12 0.54 18.52
CA ALA A 244 -8.91 0.41 17.30
C ALA A 244 -10.24 -0.33 17.50
N ALA A 245 -10.45 -0.98 18.65
CA ALA A 245 -11.71 -1.65 18.98
C ALA A 245 -12.69 -0.75 19.76
N THR A 246 -12.18 0.15 20.60
CA THR A 246 -12.99 1.07 21.42
C THR A 246 -13.90 1.95 20.56
N PRO A 247 -15.21 2.09 20.90
CA PRO A 247 -16.20 2.85 20.12
C PRO A 247 -15.72 4.23 19.67
#